data_AF-A0A9N9CAV5-F1
#
_entry.id   AF-A0A9N9CAV5-F1
#
_cell.length_a   1.000
_cell.length_b   1.000
_cell.length_c   1.000
_cell.angle_alpha   90.00
_cell.angle_beta   90.00
_cell.angle_gamma   90.00
#
_symmetry.space_group_name_H-M   'P 1'
#
loop_
_entity.id
_entity.type
_entity.pdbx_description
1 polymer ?
#
loop_
_entity_poly.entity_id
_entity_poly.type
_entity_poly.pdbx_seq_one_letter_code
_entity_poly.pdbx_strand_id
1 'polypeptide(L)'
;INSADELVLTELIFENAFADYDYSEIVALLSCFIFQEKLEEQPELIPKLEEGKKTIRDFAQKVYEVQKQCKLTDDAGDANVVNDGVDLIFDDVVDVNKFNFGLVEIVYEWSRGKVYIDLTEVMGGSIVRCITRLDETCREVKEAAKIVGTLSLCKKMEEAQSSIKRDIIFAKSLVRSDKILILKF
;
A
#
# COMPACT_ATOMS: atom_id res chain seq x y z
N ILE A 1 6.87 -9.88 4.75
CA ILE A 1 6.22 -8.98 3.76
C ILE A 1 7.03 -9.12 2.48
N ASN A 2 6.43 -9.51 1.35
CA ASN A 2 7.11 -9.66 0.06
C ASN A 2 6.40 -8.91 -1.08
N SER A 3 5.16 -8.48 -0.86
CA SER A 3 4.32 -7.83 -1.87
C SER A 3 4.47 -6.31 -1.95
N ALA A 4 5.20 -5.71 -1.01
CA ALA A 4 5.38 -4.27 -0.81
C ALA A 4 6.78 -4.01 -0.22
N ASP A 5 7.18 -2.74 -0.10
CA ASP A 5 8.38 -2.37 0.65
C ASP A 5 8.31 -2.92 2.09
N GLU A 6 9.16 -3.89 2.36
CA GLU A 6 9.10 -4.69 3.57
C GLU A 6 9.54 -3.90 4.80
N LEU A 7 10.49 -2.97 4.67
CA LEU A 7 11.01 -2.22 5.82
C LEU A 7 10.00 -1.18 6.29
N VAL A 8 9.50 -0.35 5.39
CA VAL A 8 8.53 0.71 5.71
C VAL A 8 7.20 0.10 6.16
N LEU A 9 6.70 -0.94 5.48
CA LEU A 9 5.44 -1.56 5.87
C LEU A 9 5.54 -2.30 7.20
N THR A 10 6.67 -2.96 7.47
CA THR A 10 6.88 -3.63 8.76
C THR A 10 6.97 -2.62 9.90
N GLU A 11 7.68 -1.49 9.71
CA GLU A 11 7.77 -0.41 10.69
C GLU A 11 6.38 0.18 11.02
N LEU A 12 5.55 0.45 9.99
CA LEU A 12 4.17 0.92 10.18
C LEU A 12 3.32 -0.04 11.01
N ILE A 13 3.50 -1.36 10.82
CA ILE A 13 2.78 -2.38 11.59
C ILE A 13 3.29 -2.42 13.03
N PHE A 14 4.60 -2.39 13.24
CA PHE A 14 5.21 -2.41 14.58
C PHE A 14 4.82 -1.18 15.41
N GLU A 15 4.79 -0.01 14.80
CA GLU A 15 4.43 1.26 15.45
C GLU A 15 2.90 1.45 15.52
N ASN A 16 2.13 0.42 15.14
CA ASN A 16 0.67 0.39 15.18
C ASN A 16 0.03 1.59 14.45
N ALA A 17 0.67 2.05 13.35
CA ALA A 17 0.27 3.26 12.63
C ALA A 17 -1.15 3.17 12.04
N PHE A 18 -1.67 1.96 11.84
CA PHE A 18 -3.00 1.70 11.28
C PHE A 18 -4.13 1.63 12.34
N ALA A 19 -3.84 1.94 13.60
CA ALA A 19 -4.79 1.78 14.72
C ALA A 19 -6.08 2.58 14.54
N ASP A 20 -5.97 3.83 14.09
CA ASP A 20 -7.10 4.76 14.02
C ASP A 20 -7.82 4.77 12.67
N TYR A 21 -7.30 4.02 11.69
CA TYR A 21 -7.86 3.93 10.35
C TYR A 21 -8.88 2.79 10.23
N ASP A 22 -9.93 2.95 9.43
CA ASP A 22 -10.84 1.85 9.09
C ASP A 22 -10.26 0.96 7.98
N TYR A 23 -10.93 -0.15 7.66
CA TYR A 23 -10.43 -1.10 6.64
C TYR A 23 -10.28 -0.44 5.25
N SER A 24 -11.18 0.49 4.90
CA SER A 24 -11.21 1.16 3.60
C SER A 24 -10.08 2.17 3.46
N GLU A 25 -9.77 2.89 4.54
CA GLU A 25 -8.66 3.82 4.61
C GLU A 25 -7.32 3.07 4.56
N ILE A 26 -7.18 1.95 5.28
CA ILE A 26 -5.92 1.19 5.28
C ILE A 26 -5.65 0.61 3.89
N VAL A 27 -6.63 -0.05 3.26
CA VAL A 27 -6.41 -0.65 1.93
C VAL A 27 -6.15 0.40 0.86
N ALA A 28 -6.76 1.58 0.97
CA ALA A 28 -6.46 2.74 0.14
C ALA A 28 -5.01 3.20 0.30
N LEU A 29 -4.53 3.38 1.53
CA LEU A 29 -3.15 3.76 1.82
C LEU A 29 -2.15 2.70 1.34
N LEU A 30 -2.45 1.41 1.52
CA LEU A 30 -1.60 0.32 1.03
C LEU A 30 -1.41 0.34 -0.49
N SER A 31 -2.33 0.96 -1.24
CA SER A 31 -2.19 1.07 -2.70
C SER A 31 -0.91 1.81 -3.11
N CYS A 32 -0.36 2.69 -2.27
CA CYS A 32 0.83 3.45 -2.60
C CYS A 32 2.11 2.61 -2.68
N PHE A 33 2.11 1.43 -2.07
CA PHE A 33 3.21 0.47 -2.16
C PHE A 33 3.17 -0.33 -3.47
N ILE A 34 2.01 -0.39 -4.12
CA ILE A 34 1.72 -1.31 -5.22
C ILE A 34 1.61 -0.58 -6.56
N PHE A 35 0.99 0.59 -6.54
CA PHE A 35 0.81 1.40 -7.73
C PHE A 35 2.11 2.10 -8.10
N GLN A 36 2.50 2.04 -9.38
CA GLN A 36 3.78 2.58 -9.87
C GLN A 36 3.61 3.40 -11.16
N GLU A 37 2.38 3.57 -11.63
CA GLU A 37 2.10 4.29 -12.87
C GLU A 37 1.83 5.77 -12.59
N LYS A 38 2.10 6.65 -13.55
CA LYS A 38 1.84 8.08 -13.39
C LYS A 38 0.38 8.37 -13.70
N LEU A 39 -0.21 9.25 -12.89
CA LEU A 39 -1.50 9.86 -13.15
C LEU A 39 -1.33 11.29 -13.64
N GLU A 40 -2.19 11.70 -14.57
CA GLU A 40 -2.28 13.09 -15.01
C GLU A 40 -3.00 13.96 -13.95
N GLU A 41 -3.99 13.37 -13.28
CA GLU A 41 -4.77 14.03 -12.23
C GLU A 41 -4.31 13.58 -10.83
N GLN A 42 -4.29 14.53 -9.89
CA GLN A 42 -3.99 14.23 -8.49
C GLN A 42 -5.28 13.80 -7.77
N PRO A 43 -5.20 12.83 -6.85
CA PRO A 43 -6.36 12.38 -6.10
C PRO A 43 -6.86 13.46 -5.13
N GLU A 44 -8.18 13.57 -4.96
CA GLU A 44 -8.81 14.35 -3.88
C GLU A 44 -8.96 13.46 -2.65
N LEU A 45 -8.04 13.63 -1.70
CA LEU A 45 -8.01 12.85 -0.48
C LEU A 45 -8.80 13.52 0.65
N ILE A 46 -9.61 12.72 1.36
CA ILE A 46 -10.20 13.15 2.62
C ILE A 46 -9.10 13.42 3.68
N PRO A 47 -9.36 14.25 4.71
CA PRO A 47 -8.33 14.65 5.68
C PRO A 47 -7.57 13.49 6.32
N LYS A 48 -8.28 12.39 6.60
CA LYS A 48 -7.70 11.20 7.21
C LYS A 48 -6.75 10.45 6.26
N LEU A 49 -7.04 10.41 4.96
CA LEU A 49 -6.12 9.82 3.97
C LEU A 49 -4.89 10.71 3.74
N GLU A 50 -5.02 12.04 3.84
CA GLU A 50 -3.85 12.93 3.82
C GLU A 50 -2.96 12.72 5.05
N GLU A 51 -3.55 12.53 6.23
CA GLU A 51 -2.81 12.19 7.45
C GLU A 51 -2.05 10.86 7.29
N GLY A 52 -2.71 9.83 6.75
CA GLY A 52 -2.09 8.53 6.49
C GLY A 52 -0.96 8.62 5.47
N LYS A 53 -1.14 9.39 4.39
CA LYS A 53 -0.11 9.65 3.39
C LYS A 53 1.10 10.37 3.98
N LYS A 54 0.88 11.36 4.85
CA LYS A 54 1.96 12.02 5.58
C LYS A 54 2.69 11.02 6.49
N THR A 55 1.94 10.24 7.25
CA THR A 55 2.47 9.21 8.16
C THR A 55 3.38 8.23 7.43
N ILE A 56 2.94 7.69 6.28
CA ILE A 56 3.75 6.78 5.47
C ILE A 56 5.06 7.43 5.00
N ARG A 57 5.01 8.70 4.59
CA ARG A 57 6.22 9.44 4.18
C ARG A 57 7.18 9.67 5.34
N ASP A 58 6.65 10.03 6.51
CA ASP A 58 7.45 10.24 7.71
C ASP A 58 8.16 8.94 8.11
N PHE A 59 7.48 7.79 8.04
CA PHE A 59 8.08 6.47 8.27
C PHE A 59 9.10 6.09 7.19
N ALA A 60 8.81 6.33 5.91
CA ALA A 60 9.77 6.11 4.84
C ALA A 60 11.06 6.92 5.04
N GLN A 61 10.92 8.18 5.47
CA GLN A 61 12.04 9.07 5.79
C GLN A 61 12.83 8.55 7.01
N LYS A 62 12.15 8.11 8.07
CA LYS A 62 12.80 7.50 9.25
C LYS A 62 13.63 6.28 8.86
N VAL A 63 13.05 5.37 8.06
CA VAL A 63 13.75 4.16 7.58
C VAL A 63 14.95 4.53 6.71
N TYR A 64 14.78 5.48 5.77
CA TYR A 64 15.87 6.00 4.93
C TYR A 64 17.03 6.55 5.78
N GLU A 65 16.73 7.35 6.81
CA GLU A 65 17.75 7.95 7.67
C GLU A 65 18.54 6.91 8.45
N VAL A 66 17.88 5.88 8.99
CA VAL A 66 18.54 4.77 9.69
C VAL A 66 19.44 3.98 8.73
N GLN A 67 18.93 3.60 7.55
CA GLN A 67 19.74 2.90 6.55
C GLN A 67 20.96 3.70 6.11
N LYS A 68 20.81 5.03 5.96
CA LYS A 68 21.92 5.92 5.63
C LYS A 68 22.96 5.99 6.76
N GLN A 69 22.54 6.03 8.02
CA GLN A 69 23.45 6.05 9.17
C GLN A 69 24.26 4.75 9.27
N CYS A 70 23.62 3.59 9.09
CA CYS A 70 24.31 2.29 9.12
C CYS A 70 25.43 2.20 8.06
N LYS A 71 25.20 2.74 6.86
CA LYS A 71 26.24 2.79 5.81
C LYS A 71 27.42 3.68 6.17
N LEU A 72 27.15 4.85 6.76
CA LEU A 72 28.21 5.76 7.18
C LEU A 72 29.09 5.13 8.26
N THR A 73 28.53 4.28 9.12
CA THR A 73 29.31 3.53 10.12
C THR A 73 30.16 2.43 9.49
N ASP A 74 29.72 1.82 8.38
CA ASP A 74 30.51 0.82 7.64
C ASP A 74 31.71 1.45 6.90
N ASP A 75 31.49 2.59 6.23
CA ASP A 75 32.53 3.30 5.46
C ASP A 75 33.59 3.98 6.35
N ALA A 76 33.24 4.33 7.60
CA ALA A 76 34.12 5.06 8.51
C ALA A 76 35.16 4.19 9.25
N GLY A 77 35.11 2.86 9.10
CA GLY A 77 36.16 1.95 9.62
C GLY A 77 36.32 1.97 11.15
N ASP A 78 35.26 2.19 11.93
CA ASP A 78 35.34 2.11 13.39
C ASP A 78 35.40 0.64 13.85
N ALA A 79 36.60 0.18 14.17
CA ALA A 79 36.96 -1.20 14.51
C ALA A 79 36.28 -1.80 15.76
N ASN A 80 35.35 -1.07 16.40
CA ASN A 80 34.64 -1.53 17.60
C ASN A 80 33.16 -1.84 17.35
N VAL A 81 32.62 -1.61 16.15
CA VAL A 81 31.29 -2.09 15.79
C VAL A 81 31.46 -3.47 15.18
N VAL A 82 31.07 -4.50 15.93
CA VAL A 82 30.90 -5.86 15.41
C VAL A 82 29.70 -5.80 14.46
N ASN A 83 29.91 -5.40 13.21
CA ASN A 83 28.89 -5.54 12.19
C ASN A 83 28.88 -7.00 11.73
N ASP A 84 27.70 -7.62 11.80
CA ASP A 84 27.44 -9.03 11.45
C ASP A 84 27.50 -9.25 9.92
N GLY A 85 28.28 -8.44 9.19
CA GLY A 85 28.67 -8.65 7.79
C GLY A 85 27.69 -8.20 6.71
N VAL A 86 26.82 -7.21 6.96
CA VAL A 86 25.89 -6.71 5.94
C VAL A 86 26.39 -5.39 5.34
N ASP A 87 27.15 -5.48 4.24
CA ASP A 87 27.46 -4.32 3.40
C ASP A 87 26.17 -3.85 2.70
N LEU A 88 25.60 -2.71 3.12
CA LEU A 88 24.40 -2.15 2.48
C LEU A 88 24.80 -1.38 1.19
N ILE A 89 24.37 -1.84 0.01
CA ILE A 89 24.69 -1.20 -1.29
C ILE A 89 23.82 0.05 -1.49
N PHE A 90 24.34 1.15 -2.05
CA PHE A 90 23.60 2.42 -2.27
C PHE A 90 22.20 2.25 -2.90
N ASP A 91 22.02 1.27 -3.78
CA ASP A 91 20.72 0.94 -4.39
C ASP A 91 19.70 0.28 -3.43
N ASP A 92 20.15 -0.22 -2.27
CA ASP A 92 19.29 -0.89 -1.27
C ASP A 92 18.66 0.09 -0.25
N VAL A 93 18.94 1.40 -0.36
CA VAL A 93 18.25 2.38 0.49
C VAL A 93 16.83 2.61 -0.05
N VAL A 94 15.86 2.73 0.85
CA VAL A 94 14.50 3.10 0.49
C VAL A 94 14.48 4.43 -0.28
N ASP A 95 14.02 4.41 -1.53
CA ASP A 95 13.62 5.62 -2.24
C ASP A 95 12.29 6.11 -1.67
N VAL A 96 12.33 7.20 -0.91
CA VAL A 96 11.16 7.84 -0.29
C VAL A 96 10.12 8.31 -1.31
N ASN A 97 10.50 8.47 -2.59
CA ASN A 97 9.60 8.90 -3.66
C ASN A 97 8.89 7.75 -4.39
N LYS A 98 9.23 6.49 -4.09
CA LYS A 98 8.63 5.33 -4.77
C LYS A 98 7.18 5.04 -4.36
N PHE A 99 6.71 5.65 -3.27
CA PHE A 99 5.34 5.50 -2.80
C PHE A 99 4.40 6.41 -3.60
N ASN A 100 3.52 5.80 -4.38
CA ASN A 100 2.65 6.51 -5.32
C ASN A 100 1.21 6.53 -4.84
N PHE A 101 0.78 7.69 -4.34
CA PHE A 101 -0.55 7.86 -3.76
C PHE A 101 -1.67 8.06 -4.79
N GLY A 102 -1.40 7.93 -6.09
CA GLY A 102 -2.35 8.24 -7.15
C GLY A 102 -3.64 7.44 -7.11
N LEU A 103 -3.58 6.15 -6.72
CA LEU A 103 -4.79 5.30 -6.64
C LEU A 103 -5.50 5.33 -5.28
N VAL A 104 -5.03 6.13 -4.32
CA VAL A 104 -5.56 6.08 -2.94
C VAL A 104 -7.06 6.42 -2.91
N GLU A 105 -7.48 7.48 -3.59
CA GLU A 105 -8.91 7.85 -3.67
C GLU A 105 -9.74 6.75 -4.35
N ILE A 106 -9.26 6.23 -5.47
CA ILE A 106 -9.96 5.20 -6.25
C ILE A 106 -10.13 3.93 -5.43
N VAL A 107 -9.08 3.46 -4.74
CA VAL A 107 -9.12 2.26 -3.91
C VAL A 107 -9.99 2.47 -2.66
N TYR A 108 -9.99 3.68 -2.10
CA TYR A 108 -10.88 4.03 -0.99
C TYR A 108 -12.35 3.87 -1.41
N GLU A 109 -12.76 4.53 -2.49
CA GLU A 109 -14.13 4.46 -2.98
C GLU A 109 -14.51 3.04 -3.46
N TRP A 110 -13.57 2.32 -4.06
CA TRP A 110 -13.74 0.92 -4.47
C TRP A 110 -14.05 0.02 -3.26
N SER A 111 -13.24 0.07 -2.20
CA SER A 111 -13.43 -0.76 -1.01
C SER A 111 -14.75 -0.46 -0.27
N ARG A 112 -15.35 0.70 -0.53
CA ARG A 112 -16.67 1.11 -0.01
C ARG A 112 -17.83 0.69 -0.92
N GLY A 113 -17.54 0.09 -2.07
CA GLY A 113 -18.53 -0.45 -3.01
C GLY A 113 -19.07 0.57 -4.01
N LYS A 114 -18.35 1.66 -4.27
CA LYS A 114 -18.68 2.54 -5.39
C LYS A 114 -18.44 1.80 -6.72
N VAL A 115 -19.42 1.87 -7.62
CA VAL A 115 -19.41 1.12 -8.88
C VAL A 115 -18.40 1.73 -9.86
N TYR A 116 -17.64 0.86 -10.52
CA TYR A 116 -16.55 1.16 -11.46
C TYR A 116 -16.87 2.14 -12.60
N ILE A 117 -18.15 2.34 -12.96
CA ILE A 117 -18.57 3.15 -14.12
C ILE A 117 -18.16 4.63 -13.97
N ASP A 118 -17.97 5.12 -12.73
CA ASP A 118 -17.55 6.49 -12.48
C ASP A 118 -16.00 6.66 -12.44
N LEU A 119 -15.23 5.57 -12.58
CA LEU A 119 -13.78 5.54 -12.40
C LEU A 119 -13.07 5.26 -13.74
N THR A 120 -13.09 6.27 -14.61
CA THR A 120 -12.33 6.47 -15.87
C THR A 120 -12.00 5.26 -16.76
N GLU A 121 -12.55 5.25 -17.99
CA GLU A 121 -12.39 4.21 -19.04
C GLU A 121 -10.93 3.94 -19.51
N VAL A 122 -9.96 4.79 -19.14
CA VAL A 122 -8.57 4.71 -19.64
C VAL A 122 -7.64 3.93 -18.70
N MET A 123 -8.07 3.61 -17.48
CA MET A 123 -7.18 3.10 -16.40
C MET A 123 -7.48 1.69 -15.88
N GLY A 124 -8.50 1.02 -16.42
CA GLY A 124 -9.05 -0.22 -15.86
C GLY A 124 -8.04 -1.34 -15.58
N GLY A 125 -7.11 -1.57 -16.51
CA GLY A 125 -6.11 -2.64 -16.37
C GLY A 125 -5.15 -2.40 -15.20
N SER A 126 -4.75 -1.15 -14.97
CA SER A 126 -3.81 -0.77 -13.91
C SER A 126 -4.47 -0.81 -12.54
N ILE A 127 -5.72 -0.35 -12.45
CA ILE A 127 -6.54 -0.45 -11.24
C ILE A 127 -6.76 -1.92 -10.87
N VAL A 128 -7.24 -2.76 -11.81
CA VAL A 128 -7.48 -4.19 -11.53
C VAL A 128 -6.21 -4.92 -11.10
N ARG A 129 -5.05 -4.61 -11.71
CA ARG A 129 -3.75 -5.16 -11.29
C ARG A 129 -3.37 -4.72 -9.88
N CYS A 130 -3.54 -3.44 -9.55
CA CYS A 130 -3.27 -2.92 -8.21
C CYS A 130 -4.14 -3.64 -7.16
N ILE A 131 -5.45 -3.73 -7.39
CA ILE A 131 -6.39 -4.36 -6.46
C ILE A 131 -6.12 -5.85 -6.30
N THR A 132 -5.78 -6.54 -7.39
CA THR A 132 -5.43 -7.98 -7.31
C THR A 132 -4.16 -8.20 -6.48
N ARG A 133 -3.18 -7.29 -6.55
CA ARG A 133 -1.96 -7.35 -5.75
C ARG A 133 -2.20 -6.96 -4.29
N LEU A 134 -3.09 -5.99 -4.03
CA LEU A 134 -3.49 -5.59 -2.69
C LEU A 134 -4.07 -6.73 -1.86
N ASP A 135 -4.69 -7.73 -2.49
CA ASP A 135 -5.14 -8.93 -1.77
C ASP A 135 -4.00 -9.66 -1.05
N GLU A 136 -2.87 -9.83 -1.74
CA GLU A 136 -1.70 -10.49 -1.17
C GLU A 136 -1.08 -9.62 -0.08
N THR A 137 -0.98 -8.30 -0.32
CA THR A 137 -0.49 -7.35 0.69
C THR A 137 -1.34 -7.36 1.96
N CYS A 138 -2.67 -7.37 1.84
CA CYS A 138 -3.55 -7.48 3.00
C CYS A 138 -3.35 -8.80 3.75
N ARG A 139 -3.11 -9.92 3.04
CA ARG A 139 -2.79 -11.21 3.67
C ARG A 139 -1.48 -11.12 4.45
N GLU A 140 -0.43 -10.58 3.85
CA GLU A 140 0.87 -10.44 4.50
C GLU A 140 0.82 -9.51 5.71
N VAL A 141 0.11 -8.38 5.62
CA VAL A 141 -0.11 -7.45 6.74
C VAL A 141 -0.90 -8.14 7.86
N LYS A 142 -1.91 -8.95 7.52
CA LYS A 142 -2.65 -9.73 8.52
C LYS A 142 -1.75 -10.71 9.27
N GLU A 143 -0.93 -11.47 8.56
CA GLU A 143 -0.02 -12.43 9.20
C GLU A 143 1.05 -11.72 10.05
N ALA A 144 1.58 -10.58 9.59
CA ALA A 144 2.46 -9.75 10.40
C ALA A 144 1.76 -9.20 11.66
N ALA A 145 0.54 -8.70 11.51
CA ALA A 145 -0.26 -8.20 12.64
C ALA A 145 -0.55 -9.28 13.69
N LYS A 146 -0.75 -10.55 13.27
CA LYS A 146 -0.90 -11.68 14.19
C LYS A 146 0.37 -11.92 15.01
N ILE A 147 1.54 -11.83 14.38
CA ILE A 147 2.84 -11.99 15.04
C ILE A 147 3.07 -10.88 16.07
N VAL A 148 2.73 -9.63 15.71
CA VAL A 148 2.85 -8.47 16.61
C VAL A 148 1.81 -8.48 17.74
N GLY A 149 0.68 -9.16 17.54
CA GLY A 149 -0.41 -9.26 18.53
C GLY A 149 -1.53 -8.23 18.33
N THR A 150 -1.60 -7.57 17.17
CA THR A 150 -2.60 -6.54 16.86
C THR A 150 -3.85 -7.15 16.23
N LEU A 151 -4.72 -7.72 17.07
CA LEU A 151 -5.96 -8.39 16.61
C LEU A 151 -6.94 -7.47 15.88
N SER A 152 -6.97 -6.18 16.22
CA SER A 152 -7.81 -5.18 15.54
C SER A 152 -7.39 -5.02 14.08
N LEU A 153 -6.09 -4.91 13.81
CA LEU A 153 -5.53 -4.83 12.46
C LEU A 153 -5.79 -6.11 11.68
N CYS A 154 -5.72 -7.28 12.32
CA CYS A 154 -6.07 -8.55 11.68
C CYS A 154 -7.50 -8.53 11.11
N LYS A 155 -8.47 -8.10 11.91
CA LYS A 155 -9.89 -8.00 11.48
C LYS A 155 -10.07 -6.99 10.35
N LYS A 156 -9.46 -5.81 10.47
CA LYS A 156 -9.50 -4.78 9.42
C LYS A 156 -8.93 -5.31 8.09
N MET A 157 -7.87 -6.12 8.12
CA MET A 157 -7.32 -6.73 6.91
C MET A 157 -8.24 -7.79 6.30
N GLU A 158 -8.97 -8.55 7.10
CA GLU A 158 -9.98 -9.50 6.59
C GLU A 158 -11.18 -8.80 5.93
N GLU A 159 -11.63 -7.69 6.52
CA GLU A 159 -12.66 -6.83 5.94
C GLU A 159 -12.17 -6.17 4.64
N ALA A 160 -10.94 -5.63 4.63
CA ALA A 160 -10.31 -5.07 3.44
C ALA A 160 -10.27 -6.09 2.30
N GLN A 161 -9.75 -7.31 2.54
CA GLN A 161 -9.70 -8.37 1.52
C GLN A 161 -11.09 -8.71 0.96
N SER A 162 -12.09 -8.82 1.83
CA SER A 162 -13.46 -9.15 1.44
C SER A 162 -14.08 -8.05 0.58
N SER A 163 -13.84 -6.78 0.94
CA SER A 163 -14.36 -5.61 0.23
C SER A 163 -13.80 -5.51 -1.19
N ILE A 164 -12.48 -5.64 -1.36
CA ILE A 164 -11.84 -5.42 -2.67
C ILE A 164 -12.07 -6.59 -3.64
N LYS A 165 -12.23 -7.82 -3.13
CA LYS A 165 -12.45 -9.03 -3.94
C LYS A 165 -13.84 -9.09 -4.57
N ARG A 166 -14.86 -8.64 -3.84
CA ARG A 166 -16.25 -8.60 -4.33
C ARG A 166 -16.32 -7.92 -5.69
N ASP A 167 -15.67 -6.78 -5.82
CA ASP A 167 -15.82 -5.90 -6.97
C ASP A 167 -14.92 -6.29 -8.15
N ILE A 168 -13.83 -7.04 -7.93
CA ILE A 168 -13.00 -7.60 -9.03
C ILE A 168 -13.82 -8.59 -9.89
N ILE A 169 -14.69 -9.38 -9.25
CA ILE A 169 -15.54 -10.35 -9.95
C ILE A 169 -16.47 -9.62 -10.92
N PHE A 170 -16.99 -8.46 -10.51
CA PHE A 170 -17.81 -7.60 -11.37
C PHE A 170 -16.98 -6.92 -12.47
N ALA A 171 -15.77 -6.43 -12.18
CA ALA A 171 -14.90 -5.84 -13.19
C ALA A 171 -14.44 -6.83 -14.28
N LYS A 172 -14.13 -8.08 -13.94
CA LYS A 172 -13.84 -9.13 -14.94
C LYS A 172 -15.02 -9.41 -15.86
N SER A 173 -16.25 -9.23 -15.37
CA SER A 173 -17.47 -9.38 -16.18
C SER A 173 -17.67 -8.20 -17.14
N LEU A 174 -17.16 -7.01 -16.84
CA LEU A 174 -17.27 -5.82 -17.70
C LEU A 174 -16.34 -5.92 -18.91
N VAL A 175 -15.07 -6.31 -18.72
CA VAL A 175 -14.08 -6.46 -19.82
C VAL A 175 -14.49 -7.52 -20.85
N ARG A 176 -15.29 -8.51 -20.45
CA ARG A 176 -15.80 -9.55 -21.35
C ARG A 176 -17.06 -9.11 -22.12
N SER A 177 -17.68 -8.00 -21.70
CA SER A 177 -19.01 -7.56 -22.12
C SER A 177 -19.01 -6.38 -23.10
N ASP A 178 -17.86 -6.00 -23.68
CA ASP A 178 -17.74 -4.97 -24.76
C ASP A 178 -18.51 -5.31 -26.06
N LYS A 179 -19.47 -6.25 -26.01
CA LYS A 179 -20.46 -6.49 -27.05
C LYS A 179 -21.92 -6.56 -26.56
N ILE A 180 -22.24 -6.31 -25.29
CA ILE A 180 -23.63 -6.34 -24.83
C ILE A 180 -24.00 -5.01 -24.16
N LEU A 181 -24.56 -4.15 -25.01
CA LEU A 181 -25.48 -3.06 -24.70
C LEU A 181 -26.27 -3.26 -23.39
N ILE A 182 -26.39 -2.16 -22.65
CA ILE A 182 -27.59 -1.72 -21.90
C ILE A 182 -28.03 -2.64 -20.75
N LEU A 183 -28.13 -2.05 -19.56
CA LEU A 183 -29.29 -2.08 -18.64
C LEU A 183 -28.86 -1.24 -17.42
N LYS A 184 -29.16 0.07 -17.37
CA LYS A 184 -30.35 0.61 -16.66
C LYS A 184 -31.00 -0.42 -15.75
N PHE A 185 -30.69 -0.37 -14.46
CA PHE A 185 -31.65 -0.20 -13.35
C PHE A 185 -30.91 0.42 -12.17
#